data_AF-A0A382ZPB1-F1
#
_entry.id   AF-A0A382ZPB1-F1
#
_cell.length_a   1.000
_cell.length_b   1.000
_cell.length_c   1.000
_cell.angle_alpha   90.00
_cell.angle_beta   90.00
_cell.angle_gamma   90.00
#
_symmetry.space_group_name_H-M   'P 1'
#
loop_
_entity.id
_entity.type
_entity.pdbx_description
1 polymer ?
#
loop_
_entity_poly.entity_id
_entity_poly.type
_entity_poly.pdbx_seq_one_letter_code
_entity_poly.pdbx_strand_id
1 'polypeptide(L)'
;MEISCERHIAYELNEYFSFKVPNAQFHPKFKAKMWDGKIRLFNINTGKMYLGLYRYLKEWAQKHSYKFETDIIEATGENVDYKSCCDYINNLNPIVKGEK
;
A
#
# COMPACT_ATOMS: atom_id res chain seq x y z
N MET A 1 -6.31 5.01 0.09
CA MET A 1 -7.11 5.38 1.27
C MET A 1 -6.59 6.69 1.85
N GLU A 2 -7.46 7.41 2.53
CA GLU A 2 -7.14 8.67 3.20
C GLU A 2 -7.22 8.46 4.71
N ILE A 3 -6.26 9.02 5.45
CA ILE A 3 -6.13 8.85 6.91
C ILE A 3 -6.22 10.22 7.55
N SER A 4 -7.21 10.40 8.42
CA SER A 4 -7.31 11.57 9.29
C SER A 4 -6.72 11.23 10.66
N CYS A 5 -5.68 11.94 11.08
CA CYS A 5 -5.01 11.73 12.37
C CYS A 5 -4.29 13.00 12.83
N GLU A 6 -3.85 13.00 14.09
CA GLU A 6 -3.04 14.08 14.62
C GLU A 6 -1.66 14.16 13.97
N ARG A 7 -1.04 15.34 13.98
CA ARG A 7 0.28 15.57 13.35
C ARG A 7 1.36 14.62 13.87
N HIS A 8 1.39 14.33 15.18
CA HIS A 8 2.40 13.44 15.75
C HIS A 8 2.24 12.00 15.23
N ILE A 9 1.00 11.49 15.18
CA ILE A 9 0.67 10.19 14.57
C ILE A 9 1.07 10.17 13.10
N ALA A 10 0.81 11.26 12.36
CA ALA A 10 1.17 11.36 10.96
C ALA A 10 2.70 11.26 10.74
N TYR A 11 3.52 11.81 11.63
CA TYR A 11 4.99 11.64 11.60
C TYR A 11 5.41 10.21 11.91
N GLU A 12 4.79 9.56 12.91
CA GLU A 12 5.07 8.16 13.23
C GLU A 12 4.72 7.24 12.04
N LEU A 13 3.56 7.45 11.41
CA LEU A 13 3.16 6.73 10.20
C LEU A 13 4.13 6.98 9.05
N ASN A 14 4.58 8.21 8.87
CA ASN A 14 5.50 8.57 7.80
C ASN A 14 6.85 7.85 7.93
N GLU A 15 7.34 7.68 9.16
CA GLU A 15 8.58 6.97 9.45
C GLU A 15 8.38 5.44 9.40
N TYR A 16 7.32 4.91 10.01
CA TYR A 16 7.02 3.48 10.05
C TYR A 16 6.75 2.92 8.65
N PHE A 17 5.96 3.62 7.83
CA PHE A 17 5.69 3.26 6.44
C PHE A 17 6.75 3.83 5.48
N SER A 18 8.02 3.67 5.84
CA SER A 18 9.15 4.02 4.99
C SER A 18 10.18 2.91 4.93
N PHE A 19 10.98 2.91 3.87
CA PHE A 19 12.11 1.99 3.75
C PHE A 19 13.31 2.70 3.13
N LYS A 20 14.50 2.26 3.54
CA LYS A 20 15.76 2.78 3.02
C LYS A 20 16.01 2.19 1.63
N VAL A 21 16.31 3.07 0.68
CA VAL A 21 16.68 2.63 -0.68
C VAL A 21 18.11 2.10 -0.66
N PRO A 22 18.37 0.88 -1.16
CA PRO A 22 19.73 0.36 -1.31
C PRO A 22 20.57 1.33 -2.14
N ASN A 23 21.82 1.55 -1.74
CA ASN A 23 22.74 2.43 -2.46
C ASN A 23 22.29 3.91 -2.58
N ALA A 24 21.34 4.35 -1.75
CA ALA A 24 20.88 5.75 -1.73
C ALA A 24 22.01 6.76 -1.55
N GLN A 25 23.10 6.38 -0.87
CA GLN A 25 24.28 7.24 -0.67
C GLN A 25 24.93 7.73 -1.97
N PHE A 26 24.74 7.01 -3.08
CA PHE A 26 25.29 7.38 -4.38
C PHE A 26 24.35 8.29 -5.18
N HIS A 27 23.08 8.42 -4.80
CA HIS A 27 22.10 9.24 -5.50
C HIS A 27 22.44 10.74 -5.39
N PRO A 28 22.41 11.54 -6.48
CA PRO A 28 22.80 12.96 -6.44
C PRO A 28 22.05 13.78 -5.38
N LYS A 29 20.74 13.54 -5.23
CA LYS A 29 19.91 14.22 -4.22
C LYS A 29 20.30 13.88 -2.78
N PHE A 30 20.82 12.68 -2.53
CA PHE A 30 21.30 12.29 -1.20
C PHE A 30 22.61 13.01 -0.89
N LYS A 31 23.55 13.04 -1.85
CA LYS A 31 24.82 13.80 -1.72
C LYS A 31 24.58 15.29 -1.51
N ALA A 32 23.58 15.85 -2.18
CA ALA A 32 23.14 17.23 -2.03
C ALA A 32 22.25 17.48 -0.78
N LYS A 33 22.03 16.48 0.08
CA LYS A 33 21.22 16.55 1.32
C LYS A 33 19.75 17.00 1.12
N MET A 34 19.23 16.92 -0.11
CA MET A 34 17.83 17.23 -0.41
C MET A 34 16.90 16.03 -0.18
N TRP A 35 17.46 14.83 -0.05
CA TRP A 35 16.73 13.59 0.17
C TRP A 35 17.50 12.71 1.15
N ASP A 36 16.78 12.09 2.07
CA ASP A 36 17.33 11.26 3.15
C ASP A 36 17.55 9.79 2.76
N GLY A 37 17.24 9.42 1.51
CA GLY A 37 17.42 8.07 1.02
C GLY A 37 16.31 7.10 1.42
N LYS A 38 15.19 7.59 1.94
CA LYS A 38 14.00 6.79 2.24
C LYS A 38 12.87 7.06 1.26
N ILE A 39 12.17 6.00 0.87
CA ILE A 39 10.87 6.11 0.20
C ILE A 39 9.80 5.99 1.28
N ARG A 40 8.81 6.88 1.24
CA ARG A 40 7.68 6.93 2.17
C ARG A 40 6.41 6.55 1.42
N LEU A 41 5.66 5.60 1.98
CA LEU A 41 4.41 5.10 1.41
C LEU A 41 3.18 5.86 1.95
N PHE A 42 3.35 6.57 3.05
CA PHE A 42 2.39 7.53 3.59
C PHE A 42 2.75 8.96 3.17
N ASN A 43 1.83 9.66 2.56
CA ASN A 43 2.00 11.08 2.25
C ASN A 43 1.42 11.94 3.38
N ILE A 44 2.31 12.50 4.21
CA ILE A 44 1.95 13.32 5.37
C ILE A 44 1.17 14.59 5.02
N ASN A 45 1.39 15.17 3.83
CA ASN A 45 0.72 16.42 3.43
C ASN A 45 -0.72 16.19 2.98
N THR A 46 -1.01 15.01 2.44
CA THR A 46 -2.34 14.69 1.88
C THR A 46 -3.09 13.65 2.69
N GLY A 47 -2.47 13.03 3.69
CA GLY A 47 -3.05 11.92 4.44
C GLY A 47 -3.24 10.63 3.62
N LYS A 48 -2.68 10.56 2.40
CA LYS A 48 -2.91 9.43 1.49
C LYS A 48 -1.94 8.27 1.73
N MET A 49 -2.49 7.05 1.70
CA MET A 49 -1.75 5.79 1.77
C MET A 49 -2.34 4.75 0.79
N TYR A 50 -1.52 3.82 0.33
CA TYR A 50 -1.97 2.69 -0.49
C TYR A 50 -2.91 1.76 0.31
N LEU A 51 -4.02 1.34 -0.31
CA LEU A 51 -5.02 0.48 0.33
C LEU A 51 -4.44 -0.89 0.74
N GLY A 52 -3.52 -1.45 -0.05
CA GLY A 52 -2.86 -2.73 0.28
C GLY A 52 -2.06 -2.70 1.59
N LEU A 53 -1.78 -1.51 2.15
CA LEU A 53 -1.11 -1.36 3.44
C LEU A 53 -2.08 -1.33 4.63
N TYR A 54 -3.39 -1.35 4.39
CA TYR A 54 -4.43 -1.23 5.42
C TYR A 54 -4.27 -2.25 6.56
N ARG A 55 -3.97 -3.52 6.23
CA ARG A 55 -3.74 -4.57 7.23
C ARG A 55 -2.59 -4.20 8.18
N TYR A 56 -1.47 -3.75 7.61
CA TYR A 56 -0.30 -3.34 8.39
C TYR A 56 -0.59 -2.10 9.24
N LEU A 57 -1.40 -1.16 8.73
CA LEU A 57 -1.84 0.01 9.49
C LEU A 57 -2.68 -0.38 10.70
N LYS A 58 -3.64 -1.30 10.53
CA LYS A 58 -4.47 -1.80 11.63
C LYS A 58 -3.63 -2.51 12.71
N GLU A 59 -2.71 -3.37 12.29
CA GLU A 59 -1.77 -4.03 13.20
C GLU A 59 -0.85 -3.03 13.92
N TRP A 60 -0.37 -2.01 13.21
CA TRP A 60 0.45 -0.95 13.79
C TRP A 60 -0.31 -0.12 14.82
N ALA A 61 -1.53 0.32 14.50
CA ALA A 61 -2.37 1.11 15.39
C ALA A 61 -2.69 0.36 16.70
N GLN A 62 -3.00 -0.94 16.58
CA GLN A 62 -3.23 -1.81 17.74
C GLN A 62 -1.98 -1.91 18.64
N LYS A 63 -0.79 -2.09 18.06
CA LYS A 63 0.48 -2.15 18.82
C LYS A 63 0.78 -0.86 19.56
N HIS A 64 0.42 0.29 18.99
CA HIS A 64 0.64 1.60 19.60
C HIS A 64 -0.55 2.08 20.45
N SER A 65 -1.55 1.21 20.66
CA SER A 65 -2.75 1.50 21.44
C SER A 65 -3.56 2.72 20.95
N TYR A 66 -3.50 2.98 19.65
CA TYR A 66 -4.34 3.99 19.01
C TYR A 66 -5.75 3.43 18.76
N LYS A 67 -6.76 4.28 18.97
CA LYS A 67 -8.11 4.00 18.49
C LYS A 67 -8.13 4.15 16.97
N PHE A 68 -8.70 3.17 16.28
CA PHE A 68 -8.73 3.12 14.83
C PHE A 68 -10.17 2.89 14.35
N GLU A 69 -10.70 3.87 13.62
CA GLU A 69 -12.03 3.84 13.05
C GLU A 69 -11.92 3.92 11.52
N THR A 70 -12.76 3.17 10.83
CA THR A 70 -12.69 3.04 9.37
C THR A 70 -14.02 2.59 8.79
N ASP A 71 -14.31 3.12 7.62
CA ASP A 71 -15.39 2.73 6.70
C ASP A 71 -15.01 1.54 5.80
N ILE A 72 -13.74 1.09 5.85
CA ILE A 72 -13.25 -0.04 5.07
C ILE A 72 -13.70 -1.35 5.74
N ILE A 73 -14.71 -1.99 5.13
CA ILE A 73 -15.30 -3.24 5.59
C ILE A 73 -14.31 -4.40 5.37
N GLU A 74 -13.79 -4.56 4.15
CA GLU A 74 -12.76 -5.54 3.81
C GLU A 74 -11.76 -4.95 2.82
N ALA A 75 -10.47 -5.22 3.03
CA ALA A 75 -9.39 -4.84 2.11
C ALA A 75 -8.84 -6.06 1.33
N THR A 76 -9.53 -7.19 1.43
CA THR A 76 -9.21 -8.44 0.73
C THR A 76 -10.12 -8.58 -0.49
N GLY A 77 -9.60 -9.16 -1.57
CA GLY A 77 -10.43 -9.57 -2.70
C GLY A 77 -11.39 -10.70 -2.29
N GLU A 78 -12.41 -10.93 -3.11
CA GLU A 78 -13.31 -12.06 -2.95
C GLU A 78 -12.52 -13.37 -2.82
N ASN A 79 -13.01 -14.30 -2.00
CA ASN A 79 -12.46 -15.65 -1.95
C ASN A 79 -12.80 -16.37 -3.26
N VAL A 80 -11.95 -16.20 -4.26
CA VAL A 80 -12.06 -16.91 -5.54
C VAL A 80 -11.42 -18.29 -5.38
N ASP A 81 -12.20 -19.33 -5.57
CA ASP A 81 -11.71 -20.70 -5.52
C ASP A 81 -11.02 -21.11 -6.84
N TYR A 82 -10.12 -22.08 -6.74
CA TYR A 82 -9.36 -22.57 -7.90
C TYR A 82 -10.25 -23.14 -9.00
N LYS A 83 -11.36 -23.79 -8.64
CA LYS A 83 -12.26 -24.42 -9.60
C LYS A 83 -12.99 -23.38 -10.44
N SER A 84 -13.48 -22.30 -9.83
CA SER A 84 -14.07 -21.16 -10.53
C SER A 84 -13.09 -20.51 -11.52
N CYS A 85 -11.81 -20.39 -11.15
CA CYS A 85 -10.78 -19.93 -12.08
C CYS A 85 -10.59 -20.88 -13.28
N CYS A 86 -10.52 -22.19 -13.02
CA CYS A 86 -10.42 -23.19 -14.10
C CYS A 86 -11.64 -23.16 -15.02
N ASP A 87 -12.84 -23.12 -14.44
CA ASP A 87 -14.09 -23.06 -15.20
C ASP A 87 -14.15 -21.78 -16.05
N TYR A 88 -13.74 -20.64 -15.50
CA TYR A 88 -13.62 -19.40 -16.28
C TYR A 88 -12.65 -19.55 -17.44
N ILE A 89 -11.42 -20.02 -17.20
CA ILE A 89 -10.38 -20.18 -18.22
C ILE A 89 -10.82 -21.14 -19.33
N ASN A 90 -11.44 -22.27 -18.95
CA ASN A 90 -11.91 -23.28 -19.92
C ASN A 90 -13.08 -22.78 -20.76
N ASN A 91 -13.88 -21.84 -20.24
CA ASN A 91 -14.98 -21.21 -20.98
C ASN A 91 -14.53 -19.98 -21.78
N LEU A 92 -13.27 -19.55 -21.66
CA LEU A 92 -12.73 -18.52 -22.56
C LEU A 92 -12.60 -19.12 -23.95
N ASN A 93 -13.28 -18.51 -24.92
CA ASN A 93 -13.10 -18.79 -26.35
C ASN A 93 -12.32 -17.63 -27.00
N PRO A 94 -11.00 -17.49 -26.74
CA PRO A 94 -10.22 -16.41 -27.30
C PRO A 94 -10.09 -16.60 -28.82
N ILE A 95 -10.59 -15.65 -29.59
CA ILE A 95 -10.43 -15.65 -31.06
C ILE A 95 -9.10 -14.94 -31.37
N VAL A 96 -8.19 -15.64 -32.04
CA VAL A 96 -6.92 -15.09 -32.52
C VAL A 96 -7.03 -14.87 -34.02
N LYS A 97 -6.77 -13.64 -34.50
CA LYS A 97 -6.83 -13.21 -35.91
C LYS A 97 -8.21 -13.14 -36.59
N GLY A 98 -9.31 -13.17 -35.82
CA GLY A 98 -10.63 -12.78 -36.34
C GLY A 98 -11.26 -13.76 -37.35
N GLU A 99 -10.76 -14.98 -37.49
CA GLU A 99 -11.44 -16.03 -38.24
C GLU A 99 -12.14 -16.96 -37.25
N LYS A 100 -13.45 -17.17 -37.47
CA LYS A 100 -14.33 -18.05 -36.69
C LYS A 100 -14.03 -19.51 -36.96
#